data_AF-A0A270N9U7-F1
#
_entry.id   AF-A0A270N9U7-F1
#
_cell.length_a   1.000
_cell.length_b   1.000
_cell.length_c   1.000
_cell.angle_alpha   90.00
_cell.angle_beta   90.00
_cell.angle_gamma   90.00
#
_symmetry.space_group_name_H-M   'P 1'
#
loop_
_entity.id
_entity.type
_entity.pdbx_description
1 polymer ?
#
loop_
_entity_poly.entity_id
_entity_poly.type
_entity_poly.pdbx_seq_one_letter_code
_entity_poly.pdbx_strand_id
1 'polypeptide(L)'
;MQRAQAGLKPLFANPQEAERAAGQLAYESKVSGMRQIDHVVARPDGTGLFAVQGELGDPAAQRTYVDRQQAVSHSVEASSRQSEALDSQFNQRAQEQQQEQVRNRGL
;
A
#
# COMPACT_ATOMS: atom_id res chain seq x y z
N MET A 1 -16.19 25.70 19.63
CA MET A 1 -15.63 25.49 18.27
C MET A 1 -14.44 24.53 18.39
N GLN A 2 -14.69 23.23 18.52
CA GLN A 2 -13.65 22.20 18.63
C GLN A 2 -13.34 21.70 17.21
N ARG A 3 -12.16 22.03 16.71
CA ARG A 3 -11.68 21.57 15.40
C ARG A 3 -11.50 20.06 15.51
N ALA A 4 -12.38 19.31 14.84
CA ALA A 4 -12.27 17.87 14.71
C ALA A 4 -10.94 17.56 14.01
N GLN A 5 -9.93 17.21 14.81
CA GLN A 5 -8.81 16.42 14.34
C GLN A 5 -9.42 15.07 13.97
N ALA A 6 -9.87 14.95 12.71
CA ALA A 6 -10.22 13.67 12.14
C ALA A 6 -9.02 12.77 12.39
N GLY A 7 -9.25 11.66 13.11
CA GLY A 7 -8.24 10.62 13.29
C GLY A 7 -7.83 10.16 11.91
N LEU A 8 -6.75 10.74 11.38
CA LEU A 8 -6.13 10.35 10.13
C LEU A 8 -5.68 8.92 10.35
N LYS A 9 -6.48 7.97 9.86
CA LYS A 9 -5.98 6.62 9.63
C LYS A 9 -4.67 6.78 8.86
N PRO A 10 -3.57 6.15 9.29
CA PRO A 10 -2.32 6.27 8.57
C PRO A 10 -2.59 5.85 7.12
N LEU A 11 -2.25 6.72 6.17
CA LEU A 11 -2.55 6.52 4.74
C LEU A 11 -1.87 5.25 4.20
N PHE A 12 -0.85 4.77 4.92
CA PHE A 12 -0.07 3.56 4.65
C PHE A 12 -0.02 2.72 5.92
N ALA A 13 -0.20 1.40 5.82
CA ALA A 13 -0.20 0.53 6.99
C ALA A 13 1.23 0.24 7.50
N ASN A 14 2.23 0.38 6.64
CA ASN A 14 3.64 0.22 6.95
C ASN A 14 4.52 1.24 6.20
N PRO A 15 5.76 1.48 6.67
CA PRO A 15 6.70 2.39 6.00
C PRO A 15 7.04 1.96 4.57
N GLN A 16 7.08 0.65 4.26
CA GLN A 16 7.40 0.21 2.90
C GLN A 16 6.33 0.63 1.87
N GLU A 17 5.05 0.62 2.25
CA GLU A 17 3.96 1.14 1.41
C GLU A 17 4.10 2.65 1.21
N ALA A 18 4.51 3.39 2.24
CA ALA A 18 4.75 4.83 2.13
C ALA A 18 5.92 5.12 1.17
N GLU A 19 7.00 4.33 1.24
CA GLU A 19 8.15 4.46 0.33
C GLU A 19 7.76 4.14 -1.12
N ARG A 20 7.00 3.06 -1.36
CA ARG A 20 6.49 2.72 -2.69
C ARG A 20 5.60 3.82 -3.26
N ALA A 21 4.69 4.34 -2.44
CA ALA A 21 3.82 5.43 -2.83
C ALA A 21 4.60 6.72 -3.08
N ALA A 22 5.63 7.03 -2.29
CA ALA A 22 6.50 8.18 -2.54
C ALA A 22 7.27 8.03 -3.86
N GLY A 23 7.79 6.84 -4.16
CA GLY A 23 8.45 6.55 -5.44
C GLY A 23 7.51 6.69 -6.64
N GLN A 24 6.30 6.13 -6.54
CA GLN A 24 5.28 6.26 -7.57
C GLN A 24 4.86 7.72 -7.76
N LEU A 25 4.62 8.45 -6.67
CA LEU A 25 4.29 9.88 -6.69
C LEU A 25 5.37 10.71 -7.40
N ALA A 26 6.65 10.45 -7.09
CA ALA A 26 7.77 11.11 -7.75
C ALA A 26 7.85 10.77 -9.24
N TYR A 27 7.58 9.51 -9.62
CA TYR A 27 7.56 9.08 -11.01
C TYR A 27 6.42 9.75 -11.80
N GLU A 28 5.19 9.68 -11.30
CA GLU A 28 4.03 10.25 -11.98
C GLU A 28 4.11 11.78 -12.07
N SER A 29 4.72 12.43 -11.08
CA SER A 29 5.01 13.87 -11.14
C SER A 29 5.95 14.19 -12.31
N LYS A 30 7.02 13.41 -12.50
CA LYS A 30 7.93 13.59 -13.64
C LYS A 30 7.26 13.31 -14.98
N VAL A 31 6.43 12.26 -15.07
CA VAL A 31 5.68 11.92 -16.29
C VAL A 31 4.70 13.04 -16.65
N SER A 32 4.11 13.69 -15.65
CA SER A 32 3.23 14.86 -15.82
C SER A 32 3.98 16.14 -16.22
N GLY A 33 5.33 16.12 -16.24
CA GLY A 33 6.17 17.25 -16.58
C GLY A 33 6.49 18.17 -15.40
N MET A 34 6.18 17.76 -14.17
CA MET A 34 6.51 18.51 -12.96
C MET A 34 8.02 18.47 -12.71
N ARG A 35 8.60 19.62 -12.33
CA ARG A 35 10.03 19.72 -11.97
C ARG A 35 10.30 19.39 -10.51
N GLN A 36 9.34 19.68 -9.65
CA GLN A 36 9.36 19.36 -8.23
C GLN A 36 7.95 19.16 -7.69
N ILE A 37 7.84 18.64 -6.47
CA ILE A 37 6.58 18.53 -5.74
C ILE A 37 6.67 19.51 -4.57
N ASP A 38 5.86 20.57 -4.59
CA ASP A 38 5.84 21.58 -3.53
C ASP A 38 4.86 21.18 -2.42
N HIS A 39 3.74 20.54 -2.77
CA HIS A 39 2.77 20.03 -1.82
C HIS A 39 2.33 18.61 -2.14
N VAL A 40 2.16 17.80 -1.09
CA VAL A 40 1.56 16.47 -1.16
C VAL A 40 0.28 16.48 -0.34
N VAL A 41 -0.84 16.18 -0.98
CA VAL A 41 -2.15 16.20 -0.34
C VAL A 41 -2.74 14.79 -0.35
N ALA A 42 -3.00 14.25 0.84
CA ALA A 42 -3.70 12.99 0.99
C ALA A 42 -5.20 13.18 0.72
N ARG A 43 -5.81 12.23 0.02
CA ARG A 43 -7.27 12.20 -0.10
C ARG A 43 -7.93 11.93 1.26
N PRO A 44 -9.02 12.64 1.60
CA PRO A 44 -9.72 12.45 2.87
C PRO A 44 -10.32 11.05 3.03
N ASP A 45 -10.63 10.38 1.92
CA ASP A 45 -11.07 8.99 1.84
C ASP A 45 -9.92 7.97 1.89
N GLY A 46 -8.66 8.43 1.92
CA GLY A 46 -7.48 7.57 2.07
C GLY A 46 -7.10 6.75 0.85
N THR A 47 -7.74 6.99 -0.30
CA THR A 47 -7.56 6.20 -1.54
C THR A 47 -6.39 6.65 -2.40
N GLY A 48 -5.71 7.75 -2.08
CA GLY A 48 -4.62 8.25 -2.91
C GLY A 48 -3.99 9.55 -2.44
N LEU A 49 -3.04 10.02 -3.23
CA LEU A 49 -2.23 11.21 -3.01
C LEU A 49 -2.32 12.13 -4.22
N PHE A 50 -2.25 13.44 -3.99
CA PHE A 50 -2.03 14.44 -5.02
C PHE A 50 -0.66 15.07 -4.84
N ALA A 51 0.15 15.05 -5.89
CA ALA A 51 1.31 15.91 -6.01
C ALA A 51 0.87 17.23 -6.62
N VAL A 52 1.30 18.34 -6.03
CA VAL A 52 1.04 19.69 -6.54
C VAL A 52 2.38 20.42 -6.68
N GLN A 53 2.58 21.04 -7.84
CA GLN A 53 3.68 21.97 -8.10
C GLN A 53 3.11 23.39 -8.19
N GLY A 54 3.70 24.31 -7.43
CA GLY A 54 3.21 25.67 -7.23
C GLY A 54 2.26 25.81 -6.04
N GLU A 55 1.60 26.96 -5.93
CA GLU A 55 0.71 27.25 -4.81
C GLU A 55 -0.59 26.43 -4.84
N LEU A 56 -1.00 25.97 -3.65
CA LEU A 56 -2.25 25.25 -3.50
C LEU A 56 -3.45 26.18 -3.74
N GLY A 57 -4.16 25.97 -4.84
CA GLY A 57 -5.31 26.80 -5.24
C GLY A 57 -5.03 27.67 -6.46
N ASP A 58 -3.77 27.77 -6.91
CA ASP A 58 -3.43 28.43 -8.15
C ASP A 58 -3.94 27.61 -9.37
N PRO A 59 -4.56 28.25 -10.37
CA PRO A 59 -5.07 27.57 -11.57
C PRO A 59 -3.97 27.15 -12.56
N ALA A 60 -2.78 27.75 -12.50
CA ALA A 60 -1.61 27.34 -13.28
C ALA A 60 -0.78 26.26 -12.57
N ALA A 61 -1.08 25.94 -11.30
CA ALA A 61 -0.43 24.84 -10.59
C ALA A 61 -0.64 23.50 -11.29
N GLN A 62 0.46 22.76 -11.50
CA GLN A 62 0.39 21.40 -12.02
C GLN A 62 0.01 20.44 -10.90
N ARG A 63 -0.91 19.54 -11.19
CA ARG A 63 -1.40 18.56 -10.21
C ARG A 63 -1.45 17.18 -10.85
N THR A 64 -0.91 16.21 -10.15
CA THR A 64 -0.97 14.80 -10.53
C THR A 64 -1.62 14.01 -9.41
N TYR A 65 -2.54 13.13 -9.78
CA TYR A 65 -3.15 12.18 -8.88
C TYR A 65 -2.44 10.84 -8.97
N VAL A 66 -2.11 10.27 -7.81
CA VAL A 66 -1.61 8.90 -7.69
C VAL A 66 -2.56 8.11 -6.83
N ASP A 67 -3.05 7.03 -7.41
CA ASP A 67 -3.94 6.12 -6.71
C ASP A 67 -3.16 5.27 -5.72
N ARG A 68 -3.60 5.25 -4.45
CA ARG A 68 -2.97 4.43 -3.42
C ARG A 68 -3.03 2.97 -3.83
N GLN A 69 -4.18 2.49 -4.34
CA GLN A 69 -4.26 1.12 -4.82
C GLN A 69 -3.27 0.92 -5.96
N GLN A 70 -3.14 1.76 -6.98
CA GLN A 70 -2.10 1.57 -8.01
C GLN A 70 -0.67 1.57 -7.45
N ALA A 71 -0.36 2.49 -6.53
CA ALA A 71 0.94 2.57 -5.86
C ALA A 71 1.24 1.35 -4.98
N VAL A 72 0.21 0.71 -4.41
CA VAL A 72 0.34 -0.49 -3.57
C VAL A 72 -0.10 -1.79 -4.28
N SER A 73 -0.63 -1.76 -5.50
CA SER A 73 -1.38 -2.86 -6.16
C SER A 73 -0.51 -3.99 -6.67
N HIS A 74 0.80 -3.87 -6.57
CA HIS A 74 1.61 -5.06 -6.26
C HIS A 74 1.30 -5.47 -4.81
N SER A 75 0.06 -5.96 -4.61
CA SER A 75 -0.62 -5.86 -3.32
C SER A 75 -0.13 -6.92 -2.35
N VAL A 76 0.41 -6.45 -1.22
CA VAL A 76 0.70 -7.27 -0.04
C VAL A 76 -0.59 -7.90 0.49
N GLU A 77 -1.79 -7.36 0.21
CA GLU A 77 -3.07 -7.98 0.59
C GLU A 77 -3.42 -9.22 -0.26
N ALA A 78 -3.13 -9.21 -1.57
CA ALA A 78 -3.21 -10.42 -2.39
C ALA A 78 -2.12 -11.42 -1.95
N SER A 79 -0.92 -10.92 -1.67
CA SER A 79 0.17 -11.72 -1.11
C SER A 79 -0.13 -12.24 0.29
N SER A 80 -0.89 -11.51 1.13
CA SER A 80 -1.24 -11.89 2.51
C SER A 80 -2.37 -12.90 2.48
N ARG A 81 -3.43 -12.65 1.70
CA ARG A 81 -4.49 -13.67 1.51
C ARG A 81 -3.95 -14.93 0.83
N GLN A 82 -3.05 -14.82 -0.14
CA GLN A 82 -2.38 -15.99 -0.72
C GLN A 82 -1.37 -16.63 0.25
N SER A 83 -0.59 -15.87 1.01
CA SER A 83 0.34 -16.41 2.01
C SER A 83 -0.38 -17.07 3.18
N GLU A 84 -1.45 -16.48 3.70
CA GLU A 84 -2.32 -17.07 4.74
C GLU A 84 -3.00 -18.35 4.22
N ALA A 85 -3.45 -18.36 2.96
CA ALA A 85 -3.99 -19.56 2.32
C ALA A 85 -2.93 -20.64 2.01
N LEU A 86 -1.67 -20.25 1.76
CA LEU A 86 -0.54 -21.16 1.55
C LEU A 86 -0.02 -21.73 2.88
N ASP A 87 0.10 -20.90 3.92
CA ASP A 87 0.54 -21.29 5.26
C ASP A 87 -0.43 -22.30 5.89
N SER A 88 -1.73 -22.02 5.80
CA SER A 88 -2.78 -22.93 6.27
C SER A 88 -2.72 -24.30 5.57
N GLN A 89 -2.47 -24.34 4.26
CA GLN A 89 -2.34 -25.61 3.52
C GLN A 89 -1.02 -26.33 3.79
N PHE A 90 0.08 -25.61 3.97
CA PHE A 90 1.37 -26.18 4.30
C PHE A 90 1.35 -26.82 5.70
N ASN A 91 0.74 -26.15 6.68
CA ASN A 91 0.61 -26.66 8.04
C ASN A 91 -0.29 -27.91 8.13
N GLN A 92 -1.34 -27.98 7.31
CA GLN A 92 -2.20 -29.18 7.20
C GLN A 92 -1.42 -30.36 6.61
N ARG A 93 -0.75 -30.15 5.46
CA ARG A 93 0.06 -31.19 4.81
C ARG A 93 1.24 -31.66 5.66
N ALA A 94 1.89 -30.76 6.41
CA ALA A 94 2.98 -31.10 7.31
C ALA A 94 2.52 -31.98 8.49
N GLN A 95 1.31 -31.73 9.02
CA GLN A 95 0.73 -32.54 10.09
C GLN A 95 0.32 -33.93 9.59
N GLU A 96 -0.29 -34.02 8.40
CA GLU A 96 -0.66 -35.30 7.76
C GLU A 96 0.58 -36.16 7.47
N GLN A 97 1.65 -35.57 6.95
CA GLN A 97 2.92 -36.27 6.68
C GLN A 97 3.64 -36.76 7.94
N GLN A 98 3.56 -36.02 9.06
CA GLN A 98 4.11 -36.48 10.33
C GLN A 98 3.30 -37.63 10.93
N GLN A 99 1.97 -37.58 10.82
CA GLN A 99 1.12 -38.64 11.37
C GLN A 99 1.25 -39.94 10.58
N GLU A 100 1.46 -39.85 9.27
CA GLU A 100 1.70 -41.02 8.41
C GLU A 100 3.11 -41.61 8.62
N GLN A 101 4.16 -40.80 8.82
CA GLN A 101 5.48 -41.32 9.16
C GLN A 101 5.54 -42.00 10.54
N VAL A 102 4.82 -41.48 11.54
CA VAL A 102 4.78 -42.13 12.87
C VAL A 102 3.99 -43.43 12.81
N ARG A 103 2.91 -43.50 12.03
CA ARG A 103 2.18 -44.76 11.78
C ARG A 103 3.01 -45.80 11.02
N ASN A 104 3.80 -45.37 10.04
CA ASN A 104 4.61 -46.29 9.22
C ASN A 104 5.94 -46.71 9.88
N ARG A 105 6.34 -46.09 11.00
CA ARG A 105 7.53 -46.47 11.80
C ARG A 105 7.19 -47.33 13.02
N GLY A 106 5.91 -47.64 13.22
CA GLY A 106 5.41 -48.44 14.33
C GLY A 106 5.05 -49.90 13.96
N LEU A 107 5.44 -50.38 12.78
CA LEU A 107 5.29 -51.76 12.30
C LEU A 107 6.65 -52.34 11.92
#